data_AF-A0A955R2U4-F1
#
_entry.id   AF-A0A955R2U4-F1
#
_cell.length_a   1.000
_cell.length_b   1.000
_cell.length_c   1.000
_cell.angle_alpha   90.00
_cell.angle_beta   90.00
_cell.angle_gamma   90.00
#
_symmetry.space_group_name_H-M   'P 1'
#
loop_
_entity.id
_entity.type
_entity.pdbx_description
1 polymer ?
#
loop_
_entity_poly.entity_id
_entity_poly.type
_entity_poly.pdbx_seq_one_letter_code
_entity_poly.pdbx_strand_id
1 'polypeptide(L)'
;LNLNHPQTGRPVNDEEMEKRIAETASLVYHLIQRGDNVRLKTHDLETEFGNSQHHLDSILRYLALIGFTEQPASPLPHAAA
;
A
#
# COMPACT_ATOMS: atom_id res chain seq x y z
N LEU A 1 -3.00 -7.10 1.28
CA LEU A 1 -1.83 -6.46 1.94
C LEU A 1 -2.32 -5.59 3.08
N ASN A 2 -2.07 -5.97 4.34
CA ASN A 2 -2.54 -5.20 5.51
C ASN A 2 -1.42 -4.35 6.10
N LEU A 3 -1.67 -3.07 6.35
CA LEU A 3 -0.71 -2.19 7.03
C LEU A 3 -0.83 -2.35 8.54
N ASN A 4 0.28 -2.70 9.19
CA ASN A 4 0.38 -2.69 10.63
C ASN A 4 1.01 -1.39 11.11
N HIS A 5 0.46 -0.84 12.18
CA HIS A 5 0.99 0.35 12.81
C HIS A 5 2.39 0.05 13.39
N PRO A 6 3.43 0.79 13.00
CA PRO A 6 4.82 0.44 13.32
C PRO A 6 5.15 0.48 14.83
N GLN A 7 4.41 1.28 15.61
CA GLN A 7 4.64 1.39 17.06
C GLN A 7 3.77 0.45 17.90
N THR A 8 2.63 -0.01 17.38
CA THR A 8 1.66 -0.78 18.17
C THR A 8 1.47 -2.19 17.64
N GLY A 9 1.97 -2.49 16.44
CA GLY A 9 1.81 -3.77 15.75
C GLY A 9 0.35 -4.08 15.36
N ARG A 10 -0.58 -3.17 15.63
CA ARG A 10 -2.01 -3.36 15.37
C ARG A 10 -2.32 -3.06 13.90
N PRO A 11 -3.35 -3.70 13.33
CA PRO A 11 -3.87 -3.29 12.03
C PRO A 11 -4.24 -1.80 12.07
N VAL A 12 -3.79 -1.07 11.06
CA VAL A 12 -4.22 0.32 10.82
C VAL A 12 -5.69 0.26 10.38
N ASN A 13 -6.53 1.16 10.91
CA ASN A 13 -7.92 1.23 10.46
C ASN A 13 -8.01 1.80 9.03
N ASP A 14 -9.15 1.65 8.36
CA ASP A 14 -9.27 1.98 6.95
C ASP A 14 -8.99 3.47 6.66
N GLU A 15 -9.46 4.38 7.50
CA GLU A 15 -9.25 5.83 7.35
C GLU A 15 -7.76 6.21 7.50
N GLU A 16 -7.09 5.67 8.51
CA GLU A 16 -5.67 5.91 8.73
C GLU A 16 -4.82 5.23 7.65
N MET A 17 -5.26 4.09 7.12
CA MET A 17 -4.62 3.38 6.02
C MET A 17 -4.70 4.22 4.74
N GLU A 18 -5.89 4.70 4.37
CA GLU A 18 -6.09 5.57 3.21
C GLU A 18 -5.25 6.84 3.32
N LYS A 19 -5.25 7.48 4.50
CA LYS A 19 -4.43 8.67 4.75
C LYS A 19 -2.94 8.40 4.53
N ARG A 20 -2.41 7.31 5.08
CA ARG A 20 -0.99 6.93 4.93
C ARG A 20 -0.65 6.62 3.47
N ILE A 21 -1.55 5.96 2.74
CA ILE A 21 -1.39 5.67 1.31
C ILE A 21 -1.31 6.99 0.53
N ALA A 22 -2.24 7.91 0.77
CA ALA A 22 -2.29 9.21 0.09
C ALA A 22 -1.06 10.07 0.39
N GLU A 23 -0.65 10.15 1.66
CA GLU A 23 0.56 10.88 2.08
C GLU A 23 1.82 10.28 1.44
N THR A 24 1.93 8.95 1.40
CA THR A 24 3.08 8.26 0.77
C THR A 24 3.10 8.51 -0.73
N ALA A 25 1.95 8.40 -1.42
CA ALA A 25 1.84 8.66 -2.84
C ALA A 25 2.25 10.11 -3.18
N SER A 26 1.77 11.08 -2.38
CA SER A 26 2.13 12.48 -2.53
C SER A 26 3.64 12.70 -2.32
N LEU A 27 4.23 12.10 -1.27
CA LEU A 27 5.65 12.25 -0.98
C LEU A 27 6.52 11.68 -2.12
N VAL A 28 6.22 10.47 -2.59
CA VAL A 28 6.96 9.82 -3.68
C VAL A 28 6.86 10.66 -4.96
N TYR A 29 5.66 11.15 -5.30
CA TYR A 29 5.46 12.02 -6.45
C TYR A 29 6.38 13.25 -6.39
N HIS A 30 6.37 14.00 -5.29
CA HIS A 30 7.14 15.24 -5.18
C HIS A 30 8.65 15.00 -5.15
N LEU A 31 9.12 13.92 -4.50
CA LEU A 31 10.54 13.57 -4.50
C LEU A 31 11.04 13.22 -5.90
N ILE A 32 10.26 12.42 -6.64
CA ILE A 32 10.60 12.06 -8.02
C ILE A 32 10.58 13.27 -8.94
N GLN A 33 9.58 14.16 -8.83
CA GLN A 33 9.52 15.41 -9.60
C GLN A 33 10.69 16.35 -9.30
N ARG A 34 11.24 16.31 -8.08
CA ARG A 34 12.45 17.05 -7.70
C ARG A 34 13.75 16.43 -8.24
N GLY A 35 13.67 15.20 -8.78
CA GLY A 35 14.82 14.44 -9.28
C GLY A 35 15.47 13.53 -8.25
N ASP A 36 14.88 13.38 -7.05
CA ASP A 36 15.43 12.49 -6.03
C ASP A 36 15.15 11.02 -6.36
N ASN A 37 16.15 10.18 -6.14
CA ASN A 37 15.97 8.73 -6.21
C ASN A 37 15.21 8.22 -4.99
N VAL A 38 14.11 7.52 -5.25
CA VAL A 38 13.22 6.97 -4.23
C VAL A 38 13.18 5.45 -4.33
N ARG A 39 13.05 4.77 -3.19
CA ARG A 39 12.66 3.36 -3.11
C ARG A 39 11.50 3.19 -2.14
N LEU A 40 10.60 2.26 -2.45
CA LEU A 40 9.57 1.82 -1.51
C LEU A 40 10.04 0.55 -0.82
N LYS A 41 9.94 0.52 0.51
CA LYS A 41 10.28 -0.65 1.33
C LYS A 41 9.13 -1.00 2.26
N THR A 42 8.75 -2.26 2.24
CA THR A 42 7.82 -2.90 3.16
C THR A 42 8.47 -4.15 3.76
N HIS A 43 7.72 -4.97 4.50
CA HIS A 43 8.26 -6.23 5.01
C HIS A 43 8.54 -7.25 3.90
N ASP A 44 7.65 -7.32 2.91
CA ASP A 44 7.67 -8.37 1.88
C ASP A 44 8.22 -7.87 0.52
N LEU A 45 8.34 -6.56 0.35
CA LEU A 45 8.75 -5.93 -0.90
C LEU A 45 9.76 -4.80 -0.65
N GLU A 46 10.81 -4.77 -1.46
CA GLU A 46 11.69 -3.62 -1.61
C GLU A 46 11.89 -3.35 -3.11
N THR A 47 11.60 -2.13 -3.56
CA THR A 47 11.87 -1.71 -4.94
C THR A 47 13.31 -1.25 -5.08
N GLU A 48 13.83 -1.24 -6.31
CA GLU A 48 15.07 -0.54 -6.61
C GLU A 48 14.93 0.98 -6.40
N PHE A 49 16.06 1.69 -6.38
CA PHE A 49 16.07 3.15 -6.41
C PHE A 49 15.78 3.66 -7.81
N GLY A 50 14.93 4.67 -7.90
CA GLY A 50 14.66 5.34 -9.17
C GLY A 50 13.92 6.66 -9.00
N ASN A 51 13.94 7.45 -10.07
CA ASN A 51 13.24 8.74 -10.17
C ASN A 51 12.58 8.91 -11.55
N SER A 52 12.34 7.82 -12.28
CA SER A 52 11.65 7.87 -13.55
C SER A 52 10.13 7.87 -13.37
N GLN A 53 9.39 8.35 -14.38
CA GLN A 53 7.93 8.28 -14.37
C GLN A 53 7.42 6.84 -14.26
N HIS A 54 8.08 5.89 -14.95
CA HIS A 54 7.76 4.48 -14.85
C HIS A 54 7.93 3.93 -13.42
N HIS A 55 8.96 4.40 -12.70
CA HIS A 55 9.19 4.03 -11.30
C HIS A 55 8.08 4.55 -10.38
N LEU A 56 7.69 5.81 -10.57
CA LEU A 56 6.56 6.42 -9.89
C LEU A 56 5.26 5.61 -10.12
N ASP A 57 4.94 5.28 -11.37
CA ASP A 57 3.75 4.52 -11.73
C ASP A 57 3.75 3.13 -11.05
N SER A 58 4.91 2.48 -10.98
CA SER A 58 5.06 1.19 -10.29
C SER A 58 4.77 1.31 -8.80
N ILE A 59 5.28 2.35 -8.13
CA ILE A 59 5.04 2.59 -6.70
C ILE A 59 3.56 2.90 -6.46
N LEU A 60 2.94 3.76 -7.26
CA LEU A 60 1.52 4.13 -7.10
C LEU A 60 0.59 2.93 -7.31
N ARG A 61 0.89 2.06 -8.29
CA ARG A 61 0.13 0.81 -8.48
C ARG A 61 0.23 -0.12 -7.29
N TYR A 62 1.42 -0.24 -6.69
CA TYR A 62 1.58 -1.04 -5.47
C TYR A 62 0.75 -0.46 -4.32
N LEU A 63 0.83 0.86 -4.09
CA LEU A 63 0.07 1.53 -3.04
C LEU A 63 -1.45 1.35 -3.22
N ALA A 64 -1.95 1.36 -4.46
CA ALA A 64 -3.35 1.13 -4.77
C ALA A 64 -3.86 -0.29 -4.44
N LEU A 65 -2.96 -1.27 -4.27
CA LEU A 65 -3.30 -2.64 -3.91
C LEU A 65 -3.30 -2.88 -2.38
N ILE A 66 -2.84 -1.90 -1.60
CA ILE A 66 -2.88 -1.99 -0.13
C ILE A 66 -4.34 -1.90 0.34
N GLY A 67 -4.71 -2.72 1.32
CA GLY A 67 -6.09 -2.79 1.84
C GLY A 67 -7.03 -3.68 1.04
N PHE A 68 -6.66 -4.08 -0.18
CA PHE A 68 -7.38 -5.15 -0.89
C PHE A 68 -6.93 -6.51 -0.35
N THR A 69 -7.67 -7.03 0.64
CA THR A 69 -7.72 -8.47 0.90
C THR A 69 -8.84 -9.04 0.03
N GLU A 70 -8.56 -10.04 -0.80
CA GLU A 70 -9.62 -10.89 -1.31
C GLU A 70 -10.32 -11.48 -0.09
N GLN A 71 -11.50 -10.97 0.24
CA GLN A 71 -12.37 -11.56 1.23
C GLN A 71 -12.82 -12.89 0.63
N PRO A 72 -12.41 -14.07 1.16
CA PRO A 72 -13.05 -15.30 0.72
C PRO A 72 -14.53 -15.16 1.07
N ALA A 73 -15.39 -15.18 0.05
CA ALA A 73 -16.83 -15.14 0.23
C ALA A 73 -17.21 -16.17 1.29
N SER A 74 -17.77 -15.71 2.42
CA SER A 74 -18.22 -16.58 3.49
C SER A 74 -19.11 -17.68 2.89
N PRO A 75 -18.85 -18.98 3.13
CA PRO A 75 -19.74 -20.01 2.64
C PRO A 75 -21.12 -19.81 3.27
N LEU A 76 -22.13 -19.68 2.41
CA LEU A 76 -23.54 -19.60 2.78
C LEU A 76 -23.87 -20.69 3.80
N PRO A 77 -24.61 -20.39 4.89
CA PRO A 77 -25.05 -21.44 5.81
C PRO A 77 -25.97 -22.38 5.04
N HIS A 78 -25.54 -23.63 4.91
CA HIS A 78 -26.35 -24.69 4.34
C HIS A 78 -27.55 -24.90 5.27
N ALA A 79 -28.68 -24.27 4.93
CA ALA A 79 -29.97 -24.58 5.52
C ALA A 79 -30.33 -26.01 5.10
N ALA A 80 -30.01 -26.99 5.95
CA ALA A 80 -30.57 -28.32 5.85
C ALA A 80 -32.02 -28.26 6.34
N ALA A 81 -32.94 -28.38 5.39
CA ALA A 81 -34.35 -28.67 5.61
C ALA A 81 -34.56 -30.16 5.87
#